data_AF-A0A4S2JLS3-F1
#
_entry.id   AF-A0A4S2JLS3-F1
#
_cell.length_a   1.000
_cell.length_b   1.000
_cell.length_c   1.000
_cell.angle_alpha   90.00
_cell.angle_beta   90.00
_cell.angle_gamma   90.00
#
_symmetry.space_group_name_H-M   'P 1'
#
loop_
_entity.id
_entity.type
_entity.pdbx_description
1 polymer ?
#
loop_
_entity_poly.entity_id
_entity_poly.type
_entity_poly.pdbx_seq_one_letter_code
_entity_poly.pdbx_strand_id
1 'polypeptide(L)'
;MSDNKQGFIAVHVGAGQHSASLREKYQKLCRDACKVAAQSLKSNGSALDAVVEAVVVLEDSPMTNAGFGSNLTLNGTVECDASVMDGSSLQYGAVGAVSGIKNPVLLAKRLCEQQSIKFAYGRIPPSFLVGNGAHIWAHEMGIQILPPEQLISVRAQKIYKHYKRKVEGCSAEVQKCAKKRMDTVGAICVDDNGNIASACSSGGIILKYPGRVGQAGVWGCGAWACKDTPYSVGTSTSGCGEHLVRTSLARTVAEAISDTSCPTTSLHRAMSTDFIDSKFLHGLEQKLGGVIAVRYSPQEGSGDFLWSHSTNSMIIGYMNTCERAPLSYMSVLPSHEVGKKAVVEGVCFKLTEPDKV
;
A
#
# COMPACT_ATOMS: atom_id res chain seq x y z
N MET A 1 24.88 -19.40 17.01
CA MET A 1 23.79 -19.52 16.01
C MET A 1 23.35 -18.10 15.74
N SER A 2 23.41 -17.62 14.49
CA SER A 2 22.95 -16.26 14.19
C SER A 2 21.45 -16.19 14.44
N ASP A 3 21.01 -15.38 15.40
CA ASP A 3 19.60 -15.07 15.64
C ASP A 3 19.03 -14.37 14.40
N ASN A 4 18.54 -15.17 13.44
CA ASN A 4 17.82 -14.63 12.30
C ASN A 4 16.47 -14.13 12.81
N LYS A 5 16.27 -12.80 12.78
CA LYS A 5 14.97 -12.18 13.09
C LYS A 5 13.85 -12.88 12.36
N GLN A 6 12.83 -13.28 13.11
CA GLN A 6 11.62 -13.86 12.54
C GLN A 6 10.61 -12.77 12.26
N GLY A 7 9.78 -12.96 11.23
CA GLY A 7 8.77 -11.98 10.87
C GLY A 7 7.75 -12.50 9.87
N PHE A 8 6.65 -11.75 9.78
CA PHE A 8 5.60 -11.97 8.81
C PHE A 8 5.52 -10.78 7.86
N ILE A 9 5.53 -11.07 6.57
CA ILE A 9 5.45 -10.08 5.50
C ILE A 9 4.14 -10.30 4.74
N ALA A 10 3.42 -9.24 4.45
CA ALA A 10 2.29 -9.22 3.53
C ALA A 10 2.43 -8.09 2.51
N VAL A 11 2.03 -8.33 1.27
CA VAL A 11 2.03 -7.35 0.18
C VAL A 11 0.76 -7.42 -0.65
N HIS A 12 0.43 -6.35 -1.36
CA HIS A 12 -0.59 -6.36 -2.41
C HIS A 12 -0.11 -5.66 -3.69
N VAL A 13 -0.64 -6.08 -4.83
CA VAL A 13 -0.43 -5.42 -6.15
C VAL A 13 -1.71 -4.80 -6.71
N GLY A 14 -2.67 -4.51 -5.84
CA GLY A 14 -3.83 -3.69 -6.13
C GLY A 14 -5.14 -4.40 -5.86
N ALA A 15 -6.16 -3.60 -5.59
CA ALA A 15 -7.57 -3.96 -5.57
C ALA A 15 -8.26 -3.24 -6.72
N GLY A 16 -8.82 -4.02 -7.65
CA GLY A 16 -9.32 -3.52 -8.92
C GLY A 16 -9.75 -4.65 -9.83
N GLN A 17 -9.35 -4.58 -11.10
CA GLN A 17 -9.69 -5.59 -12.11
C GLN A 17 -8.43 -6.15 -12.76
N HIS A 18 -8.00 -7.33 -12.32
CA HIS A 18 -6.84 -8.02 -12.86
C HIS A 18 -7.23 -8.93 -14.03
N SER A 19 -6.40 -8.94 -15.08
CA SER A 19 -6.58 -9.91 -16.17
C SER A 19 -6.15 -11.30 -15.72
N ALA A 20 -6.99 -12.32 -16.01
CA ALA A 20 -6.65 -13.72 -15.76
C ALA A 20 -5.32 -14.11 -16.42
N SER A 21 -5.02 -13.58 -17.62
CA SER A 21 -3.77 -13.84 -18.34
C SER A 21 -2.50 -13.32 -17.65
N LEU A 22 -2.64 -12.33 -16.77
CA LEU A 22 -1.52 -11.73 -16.02
C LEU A 22 -1.47 -12.22 -14.57
N ARG A 23 -2.43 -13.05 -14.14
CA ARG A 23 -2.54 -13.55 -12.75
C ARG A 23 -1.21 -14.09 -12.24
N GLU A 24 -0.63 -15.07 -12.93
CA GLU A 24 0.62 -15.72 -12.51
C GLU A 24 1.80 -14.73 -12.41
N LYS A 25 1.85 -13.75 -13.31
CA LYS A 25 2.90 -12.72 -13.30
C LYS A 25 2.77 -11.79 -12.11
N TYR A 26 1.54 -11.37 -11.78
CA TYR A 26 1.28 -10.58 -10.58
C TYR A 26 1.55 -11.36 -9.30
N GLN A 27 1.13 -12.62 -9.22
CA GLN A 27 1.40 -13.46 -8.06
C GLN A 27 2.90 -13.73 -7.89
N LYS A 28 3.64 -13.94 -8.99
CA LYS A 28 5.10 -14.02 -8.96
C LYS A 28 5.72 -12.73 -8.42
N LEU A 29 5.25 -11.56 -8.86
CA LEU A 29 5.74 -10.28 -8.39
C LEU A 29 5.51 -10.11 -6.87
N CYS A 30 4.33 -10.47 -6.34
CA CYS A 30 4.09 -10.46 -4.90
C CYS A 30 5.07 -11.38 -4.16
N ARG A 31 5.30 -12.60 -4.68
CA ARG A 31 6.27 -13.54 -4.10
C ARG A 31 7.68 -12.96 -4.09
N ASP A 32 8.11 -12.33 -5.17
CA ASP A 32 9.44 -11.72 -5.27
C ASP A 32 9.59 -10.57 -4.26
N ALA A 33 8.57 -9.72 -4.09
CA ALA A 33 8.56 -8.66 -3.08
C ALA A 33 8.64 -9.21 -1.65
N CYS A 34 7.87 -10.26 -1.33
CA CYS A 34 7.95 -10.94 -0.03
C CYS A 34 9.34 -11.51 0.26
N LYS A 35 10.01 -12.10 -0.74
CA LYS A 35 11.36 -12.65 -0.58
C LYS A 35 12.39 -11.58 -0.25
N VAL A 36 12.31 -10.43 -0.92
CA VAL A 36 13.22 -9.31 -0.67
C VAL A 36 13.01 -8.77 0.75
N ALA A 37 11.77 -8.51 1.16
CA ALA A 37 11.48 -8.09 2.53
C ALA A 37 11.93 -9.10 3.60
N ALA A 38 11.72 -10.40 3.35
CA ALA A 38 12.21 -11.46 4.24
C ALA A 38 13.74 -11.49 4.33
N GLN A 39 14.44 -11.21 3.22
CA GLN A 39 15.90 -11.11 3.21
C GLN A 39 16.38 -9.88 4.00
N SER A 40 15.67 -8.74 3.89
CA SER A 40 15.95 -7.53 4.67
C SER A 40 15.91 -7.83 6.17
N LEU A 41 14.84 -8.46 6.66
CA LEU A 41 14.71 -8.88 8.07
C LEU A 41 15.84 -9.83 8.50
N LYS A 42 16.11 -10.87 7.69
CA LYS A 42 17.19 -11.84 7.97
C LYS A 42 18.58 -11.21 7.99
N SER A 43 18.75 -10.09 7.30
CA SER A 43 19.99 -9.31 7.28
C SER A 43 20.00 -8.23 8.39
N ASN A 44 19.21 -8.43 9.45
CA ASN A 44 19.06 -7.55 10.60
C ASN A 44 18.38 -6.19 10.31
N GLY A 45 17.69 -6.05 9.18
CA GLY A 45 16.84 -4.90 8.88
C GLY A 45 15.71 -4.71 9.91
N SER A 46 15.14 -3.52 9.92
CA SER A 46 13.90 -3.22 10.65
C SER A 46 12.66 -3.64 9.86
N ALA A 47 11.51 -3.68 10.50
CA ALA A 47 10.23 -3.85 9.80
C ALA A 47 10.00 -2.74 8.75
N LEU A 48 10.46 -1.51 9.03
CA LEU A 48 10.40 -0.39 8.10
C LEU A 48 11.27 -0.62 6.87
N ASP A 49 12.49 -1.14 7.04
CA ASP A 49 13.36 -1.51 5.91
C ASP A 49 12.69 -2.57 5.03
N ALA A 50 12.14 -3.61 5.65
CA ALA A 50 11.51 -4.72 4.95
C ALA A 50 10.30 -4.28 4.10
N VAL A 51 9.39 -3.46 4.64
CA VAL A 51 8.24 -2.97 3.84
C VAL A 51 8.68 -2.06 2.69
N VAL A 52 9.69 -1.24 2.92
CA VAL A 52 10.21 -0.32 1.89
C VAL A 52 10.87 -1.10 0.77
N GLU A 53 11.71 -2.09 1.08
CA GLU A 53 12.34 -2.92 0.06
C GLU A 53 11.31 -3.75 -0.74
N ALA A 54 10.26 -4.28 -0.10
CA ALA A 54 9.16 -4.91 -0.80
C ALA A 54 8.48 -3.93 -1.78
N VAL A 55 8.15 -2.72 -1.34
CA VAL A 55 7.48 -1.73 -2.20
C VAL A 55 8.39 -1.25 -3.32
N VAL A 56 9.72 -1.16 -3.14
CA VAL A 56 10.68 -0.87 -4.21
C VAL A 56 10.58 -1.91 -5.33
N VAL A 57 10.51 -3.21 -5.01
CA VAL A 57 10.30 -4.27 -6.01
C VAL A 57 9.00 -4.07 -6.78
N LEU A 58 7.94 -3.62 -6.08
CA LEU A 58 6.64 -3.37 -6.69
C LEU A 58 6.62 -2.09 -7.54
N GLU A 59 7.33 -1.03 -7.14
CA GLU A 59 7.47 0.24 -7.89
C GLU A 59 8.33 0.11 -9.14
N ASP A 60 9.38 -0.72 -9.10
CA ASP A 60 10.27 -0.97 -10.24
C ASP A 60 9.58 -1.79 -11.34
N SER A 61 8.47 -2.46 -11.02
CA SER A 61 7.73 -3.27 -11.98
C SER A 61 6.87 -2.40 -12.93
N PRO A 62 6.97 -2.58 -14.25
CA PRO A 62 6.08 -1.89 -15.20
C PRO A 62 4.63 -2.44 -15.16
N MET A 63 4.35 -3.45 -14.34
CA MET A 63 3.04 -4.09 -14.27
C MET A 63 2.08 -3.44 -13.26
N THR A 64 2.62 -2.74 -12.29
CA THR A 64 1.90 -2.08 -11.19
C THR A 64 1.63 -0.62 -11.54
N ASN A 65 0.70 0.01 -10.85
CA ASN A 65 0.46 1.45 -10.98
C ASN A 65 1.12 2.18 -9.80
N ALA A 66 2.45 2.10 -9.75
CA ALA A 66 3.32 2.78 -8.80
C ALA A 66 4.72 2.89 -9.42
N GLY A 67 5.51 3.89 -9.00
CA GLY A 67 6.86 4.10 -9.54
C GLY A 67 6.90 4.11 -11.07
N PHE A 68 7.68 3.22 -11.67
CA PHE A 68 7.91 3.10 -13.11
C PHE A 68 6.68 2.69 -13.93
N GLY A 69 5.75 1.94 -13.32
CA GLY A 69 4.53 1.47 -13.97
C GLY A 69 3.35 2.46 -13.91
N SER A 70 3.53 3.62 -13.27
CA SER A 70 2.48 4.58 -12.94
C SER A 70 1.65 5.05 -14.14
N ASN A 71 0.36 5.26 -13.87
CA ASN A 71 -0.56 5.96 -14.76
C ASN A 71 -0.08 7.38 -15.04
N LEU A 72 -0.36 7.87 -16.25
CA LEU A 72 0.02 9.23 -16.65
C LEU A 72 -1.09 10.24 -16.34
N THR A 73 -0.67 11.45 -15.98
CA THR A 73 -1.54 12.63 -15.80
C THR A 73 -2.19 13.04 -17.12
N LEU A 74 -3.09 14.03 -17.07
CA LEU A 74 -3.70 14.63 -18.25
C LEU A 74 -2.66 15.20 -19.25
N ASN A 75 -1.48 15.60 -18.74
CA ASN A 75 -0.35 16.12 -19.51
C ASN A 75 0.62 15.03 -19.98
N GLY A 76 0.35 13.76 -19.68
CA GLY A 76 1.22 12.65 -20.07
C GLY A 76 2.47 12.50 -19.22
N THR A 77 2.52 13.09 -18.02
CA THR A 77 3.63 12.97 -17.07
C THR A 77 3.35 11.94 -15.98
N VAL A 78 4.40 11.49 -15.27
CA VAL A 78 4.28 10.65 -14.06
C VAL A 78 4.28 11.53 -12.82
N GLU A 79 3.31 11.29 -11.95
CA GLU A 79 3.22 11.87 -10.61
C GLU A 79 2.82 10.77 -9.62
N CYS A 80 3.61 10.54 -8.59
CA CYS A 80 3.38 9.47 -7.62
C CYS A 80 2.99 10.02 -6.24
N ASP A 81 2.26 9.20 -5.50
CA ASP A 81 1.92 9.39 -4.09
C ASP A 81 2.42 8.14 -3.33
N ALA A 82 3.11 8.33 -2.21
CA ALA A 82 3.57 7.22 -1.38
C ALA A 82 3.65 7.61 0.09
N SER A 83 3.51 6.63 0.98
CA SER A 83 3.69 6.81 2.41
C SER A 83 4.19 5.56 3.11
N VAL A 84 4.82 5.78 4.25
CA VAL A 84 5.23 4.74 5.19
C VAL A 84 4.90 5.16 6.61
N MET A 85 4.65 4.18 7.47
CA MET A 85 4.49 4.39 8.90
C MET A 85 5.32 3.33 9.64
N ASP A 86 6.13 3.80 10.59
CA ASP A 86 6.80 2.92 11.56
C ASP A 86 5.93 2.83 12.82
N GLY A 87 5.44 1.65 13.13
CA GLY A 87 4.57 1.41 14.27
C GLY A 87 5.28 1.51 15.61
N SER A 88 6.61 1.38 15.64
CA SER A 88 7.38 1.48 16.89
C SER A 88 7.59 2.93 17.33
N SER A 89 7.94 3.82 16.41
CA SER A 89 8.08 5.26 16.69
C SER A 89 6.80 6.07 16.48
N LEU A 90 5.79 5.48 15.82
CA LEU A 90 4.58 6.14 15.33
C LEU A 90 4.85 7.28 14.33
N GLN A 91 6.07 7.35 13.79
CA GLN A 91 6.43 8.32 12.76
C GLN A 91 5.87 7.91 11.40
N TYR A 92 5.58 8.92 10.58
CA TYR A 92 5.00 8.76 9.25
C TYR A 92 5.68 9.66 8.26
N GLY A 93 6.10 9.11 7.14
CA GLY A 93 6.63 9.89 6.04
C GLY A 93 5.78 9.70 4.80
N ALA A 94 5.50 10.78 4.08
CA ALA A 94 4.73 10.73 2.85
C ALA A 94 5.21 11.71 1.80
N VAL A 95 4.89 11.38 0.56
CA VAL A 95 5.02 12.27 -0.58
C VAL A 95 3.80 12.22 -1.48
N GLY A 96 3.51 13.34 -2.14
CA GLY A 96 2.35 13.49 -3.00
C GLY A 96 2.65 14.28 -4.27
N ALA A 97 2.05 13.86 -5.38
CA ALA A 97 2.25 14.43 -6.70
C ALA A 97 3.73 14.64 -7.07
N VAL A 98 4.60 13.69 -6.70
CA VAL A 98 6.04 13.80 -6.96
C VAL A 98 6.41 13.25 -8.32
N SER A 99 7.32 13.94 -9.00
CA SER A 99 7.83 13.56 -10.32
C SER A 99 9.35 13.45 -10.32
N GLY A 100 9.90 12.66 -11.23
CA GLY A 100 11.35 12.47 -11.38
C GLY A 100 12.02 11.65 -10.28
N ILE A 101 11.31 11.12 -9.30
CA ILE A 101 11.88 10.24 -8.25
C ILE A 101 11.65 8.78 -8.65
N LYS A 102 12.72 7.98 -8.73
CA LYS A 102 12.63 6.57 -9.16
C LYS A 102 11.69 5.77 -8.24
N ASN A 103 11.91 5.88 -6.93
CA ASN A 103 11.17 5.11 -5.91
C ASN A 103 10.59 6.05 -4.86
N PRO A 104 9.35 6.54 -5.04
CA PRO A 104 8.66 7.42 -4.08
C PRO A 104 8.65 6.90 -2.64
N VAL A 105 8.56 5.58 -2.43
CA VAL A 105 8.58 4.98 -1.09
C VAL A 105 9.90 5.23 -0.33
N LEU A 106 11.04 5.32 -1.02
CA LEU A 106 12.33 5.63 -0.38
C LEU A 106 12.36 7.06 0.17
N LEU A 107 11.75 7.99 -0.55
CA LEU A 107 11.62 9.38 -0.11
C LEU A 107 10.67 9.50 1.10
N ALA A 108 9.55 8.76 1.07
CA ALA A 108 8.65 8.63 2.21
C ALA A 108 9.37 8.03 3.43
N LYS A 109 10.16 6.96 3.26
CA LYS A 109 11.01 6.41 4.32
C LYS A 109 11.94 7.45 4.93
N ARG A 110 12.62 8.23 4.09
CA ARG A 110 13.53 9.26 4.57
C ARG A 110 12.80 10.33 5.38
N LEU A 111 11.61 10.76 4.98
CA LEU A 111 10.79 11.70 5.77
C LEU A 111 10.37 11.11 7.12
N CYS A 112 10.05 9.82 7.15
CA CYS A 112 9.75 9.10 8.39
C CYS A 112 10.94 9.16 9.35
N GLU A 113 12.11 8.69 8.92
CA GLU A 113 13.32 8.63 9.77
C GLU A 113 13.82 10.00 10.23
N GLN A 114 13.70 11.03 9.39
CA GLN A 114 14.18 12.38 9.71
C GLN A 114 13.42 13.03 10.86
N GLN A 115 12.20 12.58 11.17
CA GLN A 115 11.43 13.09 12.32
C GLN A 115 12.07 12.76 13.66
N SER A 116 12.92 11.73 13.72
CA SER A 116 13.71 11.41 14.91
C SER A 116 14.94 12.31 15.10
N ILE A 117 15.26 13.17 14.12
CA ILE A 117 16.45 14.02 14.13
C ILE A 117 16.08 15.45 14.54
N LYS A 118 16.84 16.02 15.48
CA LYS A 118 16.67 17.43 15.88
C LYS A 118 17.20 18.36 14.80
N PHE A 119 16.36 19.22 14.26
CA PHE A 119 16.78 20.25 13.30
C PHE A 119 17.27 21.51 14.02
N ALA A 120 18.11 22.28 13.33
CA ALA A 120 18.60 23.57 13.81
C ALA A 120 17.43 24.48 14.22
N TYR A 121 17.63 25.18 15.36
CA TYR A 121 16.65 26.07 15.98
C TYR A 121 15.35 25.41 16.42
N GLY A 122 15.36 24.10 16.69
CA GLY A 122 14.20 23.39 17.23
C GLY A 122 13.05 23.22 16.22
N ARG A 123 13.35 23.32 14.92
CA ARG A 123 12.35 23.09 13.86
C ARG A 123 11.87 21.64 13.89
N ILE A 124 10.59 21.45 13.61
CA ILE A 124 9.98 20.12 13.45
C ILE A 124 10.23 19.67 12.00
N PRO A 125 10.83 18.49 11.78
CA PRO A 125 11.03 17.95 10.43
C PRO A 125 9.69 17.72 9.70
N PRO A 126 9.62 17.89 8.38
CA PRO A 126 8.41 17.63 7.63
C PRO A 126 8.09 16.13 7.60
N SER A 127 6.83 15.76 7.80
CA SER A 127 6.32 14.40 7.61
C SER A 127 5.69 14.17 6.24
N PHE A 128 5.37 15.25 5.51
CA PHE A 128 4.72 15.18 4.20
C PHE A 128 5.22 16.30 3.28
N LEU A 129 5.73 15.94 2.10
CA LEU A 129 6.17 16.90 1.08
C LEU A 129 5.52 16.60 -0.28
N VAL A 130 5.27 17.63 -1.09
CA VAL A 130 4.63 17.47 -2.40
C VAL A 130 5.36 18.19 -3.51
N GLY A 131 5.12 17.75 -4.74
CA GLY A 131 5.56 18.43 -5.97
C GLY A 131 7.07 18.75 -5.99
N ASN A 132 7.42 19.97 -6.44
CA ASN A 132 8.81 20.37 -6.63
C ASN A 132 9.61 20.45 -5.31
N GLY A 133 8.97 20.81 -4.19
CA GLY A 133 9.65 20.85 -2.89
C GLY A 133 10.13 19.46 -2.46
N ALA A 134 9.31 18.43 -2.67
CA ALA A 134 9.71 17.04 -2.43
C ALA A 134 10.82 16.58 -3.38
N HIS A 135 10.81 17.02 -4.63
CA HIS A 135 11.85 16.71 -5.61
C HIS A 135 13.22 17.29 -5.22
N ILE A 136 13.26 18.56 -4.81
CA ILE A 136 14.48 19.20 -4.31
C ILE A 136 14.99 18.46 -3.07
N TRP A 137 14.10 18.16 -2.13
CA TRP A 137 14.46 17.45 -0.91
C TRP A 137 14.97 16.03 -1.19
N ALA A 138 14.40 15.34 -2.17
CA ALA A 138 14.88 14.03 -2.60
C ALA A 138 16.33 14.07 -3.09
N HIS A 139 16.70 15.09 -3.87
CA HIS A 139 18.07 15.32 -4.30
C HIS A 139 19.01 15.57 -3.10
N GLU A 140 18.61 16.44 -2.15
CA GLU A 140 19.38 16.71 -0.93
C GLU A 140 19.62 15.44 -0.09
N MET A 141 18.65 14.53 -0.08
CA MET A 141 18.72 13.28 0.68
C MET A 141 19.45 12.14 -0.05
N GLY A 142 19.95 12.38 -1.27
CA GLY A 142 20.64 11.37 -2.09
C GLY A 142 19.71 10.32 -2.69
N ILE A 143 18.41 10.62 -2.82
CA ILE A 143 17.46 9.74 -3.51
C ILE A 143 17.67 9.85 -5.02
N GLN A 144 17.60 8.71 -5.72
CA GLN A 144 17.82 8.68 -7.17
C GLN A 144 16.73 9.47 -7.92
N ILE A 145 17.18 10.53 -8.61
CA ILE A 145 16.38 11.34 -9.51
C ILE A 145 16.63 10.90 -10.96
N LEU A 146 15.56 10.80 -11.74
CA LEU A 146 15.57 10.46 -13.15
C LEU A 146 14.83 11.54 -13.95
N PRO A 147 15.19 11.76 -15.23
CA PRO A 147 14.35 12.52 -16.14
C PRO A 147 12.92 11.95 -16.15
N PRO A 148 11.86 12.77 -16.04
CA PRO A 148 10.48 12.29 -15.93
C PRO A 148 10.07 11.32 -17.05
N GLU A 149 10.62 11.44 -18.24
CA GLU A 149 10.34 10.59 -19.40
C GLU A 149 10.85 9.16 -19.19
N GLN A 150 11.94 8.97 -18.43
CA GLN A 150 12.48 7.65 -18.11
C GLN A 150 11.60 6.88 -17.12
N LEU A 151 10.70 7.56 -16.41
CA LEU A 151 9.71 6.92 -15.53
C LEU A 151 8.48 6.42 -16.29
N ILE A 152 8.36 6.70 -17.59
CA ILE A 152 7.20 6.29 -18.40
C ILE A 152 7.46 4.91 -19.01
N SER A 153 6.88 3.87 -18.41
CA SER A 153 6.90 2.55 -19.03
C SER A 153 6.16 2.52 -20.38
N VAL A 154 6.61 1.66 -21.29
CA VAL A 154 5.93 1.42 -22.59
C VAL A 154 4.46 1.03 -22.40
N ARG A 155 4.17 0.28 -21.35
CA ARG A 155 2.80 -0.12 -20.99
C ARG A 155 1.97 1.10 -20.60
N ALA A 156 2.44 1.93 -19.66
CA ALA A 156 1.74 3.13 -19.22
C ALA A 156 1.48 4.09 -20.40
N GLN A 157 2.46 4.30 -21.27
CA GLN A 157 2.33 5.17 -22.43
C GLN A 157 1.25 4.68 -23.42
N LYS A 158 1.19 3.37 -23.70
CA LYS A 158 0.15 2.79 -24.58
C LYS A 158 -1.25 2.97 -23.99
N ILE A 159 -1.38 2.75 -22.67
CA ILE A 159 -2.64 2.92 -21.96
C ILE A 159 -3.08 4.39 -22.00
N TYR A 160 -2.18 5.32 -21.69
CA TYR A 160 -2.43 6.76 -21.78
C TYR A 160 -2.95 7.16 -23.17
N LYS A 161 -2.24 6.81 -24.26
CA LYS A 161 -2.64 7.12 -25.64
C LYS A 161 -4.02 6.54 -25.99
N HIS A 162 -4.37 5.38 -25.45
CA HIS A 162 -5.69 4.78 -25.65
C HIS A 162 -6.80 5.60 -24.98
N TYR A 163 -6.62 5.95 -23.71
CA TYR A 163 -7.64 6.70 -22.96
C TYR A 163 -7.71 8.18 -23.36
N LYS A 164 -6.58 8.81 -23.69
CA LYS A 164 -6.54 10.20 -24.16
C LYS A 164 -7.39 10.38 -25.43
N ARG A 165 -7.22 9.49 -26.42
CA ARG A 165 -8.04 9.48 -27.65
C ARG A 165 -9.54 9.31 -27.37
N LYS A 166 -9.91 8.50 -26.37
CA LYS A 166 -11.33 8.33 -25.99
C LYS A 166 -11.93 9.58 -25.37
N VAL A 167 -11.15 10.30 -24.55
CA VAL A 167 -11.58 11.55 -23.92
C VAL A 167 -11.70 12.67 -24.95
N GLU A 168 -10.77 12.75 -25.91
CA GLU A 168 -10.78 13.75 -26.97
C GLU A 168 -11.86 13.48 -28.03
N GLY A 169 -12.22 12.22 -28.25
CA GLY A 169 -13.23 11.82 -29.25
C GLY A 169 -14.69 11.78 -28.76
N CYS A 170 -14.96 11.90 -27.45
CA CYS A 170 -16.31 11.86 -26.88
C CYS A 170 -16.47 12.87 -25.74
N SER A 171 -17.39 13.83 -25.87
CA SER A 171 -17.57 14.93 -24.90
C SER A 171 -18.15 14.52 -23.53
N ALA A 172 -18.57 13.27 -23.31
CA ALA A 172 -19.35 12.90 -22.10
C ALA A 172 -18.91 11.64 -21.32
N GLU A 173 -17.90 10.85 -21.76
CA GLU A 173 -17.64 9.51 -21.18
C GLU A 173 -16.42 9.39 -20.23
N VAL A 174 -15.77 10.50 -19.89
CA VAL A 174 -14.51 10.51 -19.11
C VAL A 174 -14.61 9.73 -17.79
N GLN A 175 -15.76 9.83 -17.10
CA GLN A 175 -15.96 9.20 -15.79
C GLN A 175 -16.05 7.66 -15.79
N LYS A 176 -16.53 7.03 -16.88
CA LYS A 176 -16.64 5.56 -16.93
C LYS A 176 -15.29 4.87 -17.15
N CYS A 177 -14.36 5.53 -17.84
CA CYS A 177 -13.06 4.96 -18.19
C CYS A 177 -12.07 4.93 -17.01
N ALA A 178 -12.10 5.93 -16.14
CA ALA A 178 -11.25 6.01 -14.95
C ALA A 178 -11.53 4.89 -13.92
N LYS A 179 -12.74 4.29 -13.96
CA LYS A 179 -13.16 3.26 -13.00
C LYS A 179 -12.40 1.93 -13.09
N LYS A 180 -11.65 1.67 -14.18
CA LYS A 180 -11.13 0.32 -14.49
C LYS A 180 -9.72 0.01 -13.99
N ARG A 181 -8.94 0.98 -13.52
CA ARG A 181 -7.54 0.78 -13.09
C ARG A 181 -7.16 1.71 -11.95
N MET A 182 -7.46 1.27 -10.73
CA MET A 182 -7.21 2.00 -9.49
C MET A 182 -6.15 1.28 -8.62
N ASP A 183 -5.33 0.47 -9.27
CA ASP A 183 -4.40 -0.42 -8.59
C ASP A 183 -3.32 0.39 -7.87
N THR A 184 -2.99 0.01 -6.66
CA THR A 184 -1.97 0.61 -5.77
C THR A 184 -1.16 -0.55 -5.19
N VAL A 185 0.09 -0.31 -4.83
CA VAL A 185 0.92 -1.33 -4.19
C VAL A 185 1.14 -0.99 -2.72
N GLY A 186 1.42 -2.00 -1.91
CA GLY A 186 1.70 -1.78 -0.50
C GLY A 186 2.16 -3.04 0.20
N ALA A 187 2.71 -2.85 1.39
CA ALA A 187 3.33 -3.89 2.19
C ALA A 187 3.13 -3.64 3.69
N ILE A 188 3.06 -4.71 4.46
CA ILE A 188 3.07 -4.71 5.93
C ILE A 188 4.11 -5.75 6.37
N CYS A 189 4.89 -5.40 7.38
CA CYS A 189 5.86 -6.30 8.00
C CYS A 189 5.75 -6.21 9.51
N VAL A 190 5.75 -7.34 10.19
CA VAL A 190 5.89 -7.41 11.65
C VAL A 190 6.99 -8.40 12.02
N ASP A 191 7.86 -8.03 12.95
CA ASP A 191 8.86 -8.93 13.52
C ASP A 191 8.37 -9.64 14.79
N ASP A 192 9.14 -10.63 15.25
CA ASP A 192 8.91 -11.38 16.49
C ASP A 192 8.80 -10.53 17.77
N ASN A 193 9.36 -9.32 17.74
CA ASN A 193 9.27 -8.35 18.83
C ASN A 193 8.03 -7.44 18.75
N GLY A 194 7.17 -7.66 17.75
CA GLY A 194 6.00 -6.83 17.48
C GLY A 194 6.31 -5.48 16.85
N ASN A 195 7.55 -5.22 16.40
CA ASN A 195 7.80 -4.02 15.61
C ASN A 195 7.11 -4.20 14.27
N ILE A 196 6.16 -3.32 13.98
CA ILE A 196 5.33 -3.38 12.78
C ILE A 196 5.52 -2.12 11.95
N ALA A 197 5.56 -2.27 10.63
CA ALA A 197 5.58 -1.14 9.70
C ALA A 197 4.63 -1.40 8.53
N SER A 198 4.20 -0.32 7.89
CA SER A 198 3.35 -0.37 6.70
C SER A 198 3.77 0.67 5.67
N ALA A 199 3.61 0.33 4.40
CA ALA A 199 3.94 1.20 3.27
C ALA A 199 2.90 1.08 2.14
N CYS A 200 2.64 2.19 1.45
CA CYS A 200 1.71 2.29 0.33
C CYS A 200 2.30 3.19 -0.77
N SER A 201 2.14 2.83 -2.05
CA SER A 201 2.62 3.64 -3.19
C SER A 201 1.69 3.51 -4.40
N SER A 202 1.44 4.64 -5.09
CA SER A 202 0.51 4.74 -6.22
C SER A 202 0.94 5.77 -7.26
N GLY A 203 0.67 5.50 -8.53
CA GLY A 203 0.66 6.50 -9.60
C GLY A 203 -0.65 7.30 -9.67
N GLY A 204 -1.67 6.89 -8.92
CA GLY A 204 -3.00 7.49 -8.94
C GLY A 204 -3.84 7.08 -10.17
N ILE A 205 -4.93 7.80 -10.41
CA ILE A 205 -5.85 7.49 -11.51
C ILE A 205 -5.30 7.98 -12.85
N ILE A 206 -5.62 7.23 -13.90
CA ILE A 206 -5.28 7.61 -15.27
C ILE A 206 -5.93 8.94 -15.67
N LEU A 207 -5.18 9.79 -16.39
CA LEU A 207 -5.59 11.13 -16.82
C LEU A 207 -5.98 12.04 -15.64
N LYS A 208 -5.43 11.80 -14.45
CA LYS A 208 -5.59 12.72 -13.33
C LYS A 208 -5.12 14.13 -13.72
N TYR A 209 -5.79 15.13 -13.17
CA TYR A 209 -5.28 16.49 -13.24
C TYR A 209 -3.91 16.55 -12.52
N PRO A 210 -2.87 17.16 -13.12
CA PRO A 210 -1.56 17.30 -12.46
C PRO A 210 -1.69 17.94 -11.08
N GLY A 211 -0.99 17.40 -10.10
CA GLY A 211 -1.09 17.81 -8.70
C GLY A 211 -2.20 17.12 -7.89
N ARG A 212 -3.01 16.23 -8.50
CA ARG A 212 -3.96 15.39 -7.73
C ARG A 212 -3.18 14.39 -6.87
N VAL A 213 -3.40 14.49 -5.56
CA VAL A 213 -2.90 13.53 -4.55
C VAL A 213 -4.01 12.55 -4.17
N GLY A 214 -3.70 11.25 -4.22
CA GLY A 214 -4.56 10.16 -3.77
C GLY A 214 -4.25 9.68 -2.35
N GLN A 215 -4.92 8.61 -1.93
CA GLN A 215 -4.84 8.06 -0.57
C GLN A 215 -3.42 7.63 -0.16
N ALA A 216 -2.60 7.20 -1.12
CA ALA A 216 -1.29 6.62 -0.85
C ALA A 216 -0.32 7.62 -0.20
N GLY A 217 -0.53 8.93 -0.38
CA GLY A 217 0.24 9.99 0.28
C GLY A 217 -0.49 10.70 1.42
N VAL A 218 -1.64 10.19 1.88
CA VAL A 218 -2.47 10.85 2.91
C VAL A 218 -2.45 10.03 4.20
N TRP A 219 -2.16 10.71 5.32
CA TRP A 219 -2.13 10.13 6.66
C TRP A 219 -3.40 9.34 6.97
N GLY A 220 -3.24 8.11 7.46
CA GLY A 220 -4.35 7.23 7.83
C GLY A 220 -5.17 6.68 6.67
N CYS A 221 -4.85 7.00 5.42
CA CYS A 221 -5.63 6.57 4.26
C CYS A 221 -4.93 5.47 3.46
N GLY A 222 -3.63 5.62 3.20
CA GLY A 222 -2.83 4.66 2.43
C GLY A 222 -2.23 3.55 3.28
N ALA A 223 -1.54 3.92 4.35
CA ALA A 223 -0.84 3.02 5.26
C ALA A 223 -1.10 3.42 6.72
N TRP A 224 -1.10 2.42 7.62
CA TRP A 224 -1.11 2.60 9.06
C TRP A 224 -0.28 1.51 9.73
N ALA A 225 0.43 1.85 10.80
CA ALA A 225 1.15 0.90 11.64
C ALA A 225 1.18 1.43 13.08
N CYS A 226 0.88 0.56 14.04
CA CYS A 226 0.91 0.88 15.45
C CYS A 226 1.37 -0.35 16.23
N LYS A 227 2.49 -0.23 16.93
CA LYS A 227 2.91 -1.20 17.93
C LYS A 227 2.25 -0.82 19.25
N ASP A 228 1.39 -1.69 19.76
CA ASP A 228 0.75 -1.53 21.06
C ASP A 228 0.69 -2.88 21.79
N THR A 229 0.30 -2.84 23.07
CA THR A 229 0.10 -4.02 23.91
C THR A 229 -1.40 -4.22 24.17
N PRO A 230 -1.96 -5.42 23.93
CA PRO A 230 -1.27 -6.66 23.57
C PRO A 230 -1.03 -6.86 22.07
N TYR A 231 -1.57 -6.00 21.19
CA TYR A 231 -1.52 -6.22 19.74
C TYR A 231 -0.81 -5.10 18.98
N SER A 232 0.06 -5.50 18.07
CA SER A 232 0.59 -4.65 17.00
C SER A 232 -0.27 -4.79 15.76
N VAL A 233 -0.63 -3.67 15.13
CA VAL A 233 -1.55 -3.63 13.98
C VAL A 233 -0.98 -2.80 12.84
N GLY A 234 -1.11 -3.31 11.62
CA GLY A 234 -0.72 -2.62 10.40
C GLY A 234 -1.73 -2.83 9.29
N THR A 235 -1.95 -1.81 8.45
CA THR A 235 -2.86 -1.87 7.29
C THR A 235 -2.26 -1.15 6.09
N SER A 236 -2.60 -1.61 4.88
CA SER A 236 -2.29 -0.94 3.61
C SER A 236 -3.46 -1.07 2.63
N THR A 237 -3.79 0.01 1.92
CA THR A 237 -5.01 0.09 1.10
C THR A 237 -4.76 0.22 -0.41
N SER A 238 -5.77 -0.16 -1.19
CA SER A 238 -5.82 0.04 -2.64
C SER A 238 -7.25 0.26 -3.12
N GLY A 239 -7.43 0.91 -4.27
CA GLY A 239 -8.73 1.13 -4.89
C GLY A 239 -8.94 2.61 -5.20
N CYS A 240 -10.20 3.07 -5.15
CA CYS A 240 -10.52 4.44 -5.50
C CYS A 240 -9.99 5.41 -4.44
N GLY A 241 -8.98 6.20 -4.78
CA GLY A 241 -8.34 7.12 -3.84
C GLY A 241 -9.33 8.04 -3.11
N GLU A 242 -10.31 8.60 -3.81
CA GLU A 242 -11.34 9.46 -3.20
C GLU A 242 -12.21 8.71 -2.19
N HIS A 243 -12.51 7.43 -2.41
CA HIS A 243 -13.29 6.65 -1.46
C HIS A 243 -12.48 6.36 -0.20
N LEU A 244 -11.21 6.01 -0.37
CA LEU A 244 -10.29 5.64 0.70
C LEU A 244 -9.92 6.86 1.56
N VAL A 245 -9.73 8.03 0.95
CA VAL A 245 -9.50 9.30 1.66
C VAL A 245 -10.72 9.70 2.47
N ARG A 246 -11.92 9.68 1.86
CA ARG A 246 -13.17 10.09 2.54
C ARG A 246 -13.54 9.21 3.73
N THR A 247 -12.96 8.02 3.82
CA THR A 247 -13.22 7.05 4.89
C THR A 247 -12.02 6.79 5.80
N SER A 248 -10.84 7.39 5.53
CA SER A 248 -9.60 7.12 6.27
C SER A 248 -9.34 5.61 6.44
N LEU A 249 -9.54 4.85 5.36
CA LEU A 249 -9.79 3.40 5.48
C LEU A 249 -8.67 2.64 6.20
N ALA A 250 -7.39 2.98 5.97
CA ALA A 250 -6.27 2.27 6.59
C ALA A 250 -6.35 2.36 8.12
N ARG A 251 -6.53 3.58 8.65
CA ARG A 251 -6.65 3.83 10.08
C ARG A 251 -7.92 3.21 10.65
N THR A 252 -9.06 3.40 9.99
CA THR A 252 -10.35 2.87 10.46
C THR A 252 -10.33 1.35 10.60
N VAL A 253 -9.75 0.64 9.62
CA VAL A 253 -9.60 -0.82 9.71
C VAL A 253 -8.62 -1.21 10.81
N ALA A 254 -7.50 -0.50 10.95
CA ALA A 254 -6.53 -0.79 12.00
C ALA A 254 -7.18 -0.68 13.38
N GLU A 255 -7.87 0.44 13.66
CA GLU A 255 -8.58 0.66 14.92
C GLU A 255 -9.65 -0.41 15.18
N ALA A 256 -10.39 -0.82 14.14
CA ALA A 256 -11.44 -1.81 14.27
C ALA A 256 -10.93 -3.21 14.65
N ILE A 257 -9.70 -3.57 14.26
CA ILE A 257 -9.11 -4.88 14.53
C ILE A 257 -8.14 -4.91 15.71
N SER A 258 -7.74 -3.76 16.26
CA SER A 258 -6.78 -3.69 17.38
C SER A 258 -7.26 -4.43 18.63
N ASP A 259 -8.44 -4.06 19.13
CA ASP A 259 -8.98 -4.60 20.37
C ASP A 259 -10.33 -5.28 20.13
N THR A 260 -10.26 -6.54 19.68
CA THR A 260 -11.42 -7.36 19.34
C THR A 260 -11.15 -8.83 19.59
N SER A 261 -12.20 -9.58 19.87
CA SER A 261 -12.15 -11.03 20.02
C SER A 261 -12.07 -11.76 18.68
N CYS A 262 -12.59 -11.16 17.60
CA CYS A 262 -12.57 -11.77 16.26
C CYS A 262 -12.21 -10.71 15.21
N PRO A 263 -10.94 -10.59 14.82
CA PRO A 263 -10.48 -9.56 13.89
C PRO A 263 -11.09 -9.72 12.50
N THR A 264 -11.42 -10.94 12.06
CA THR A 264 -12.17 -11.20 10.82
C THR A 264 -13.56 -10.57 10.84
N THR A 265 -14.33 -10.75 11.93
CA THR A 265 -15.66 -10.13 12.07
C THR A 265 -15.55 -8.61 12.16
N SER A 266 -14.56 -8.09 12.90
CA SER A 266 -14.29 -6.66 12.98
C SER A 266 -13.94 -6.05 11.62
N LEU A 267 -13.10 -6.71 10.82
CA LEU A 267 -12.77 -6.28 9.46
C LEU A 267 -14.00 -6.27 8.56
N HIS A 268 -14.83 -7.32 8.62
CA HIS A 268 -16.10 -7.36 7.88
C HIS A 268 -17.03 -6.21 8.26
N ARG A 269 -17.17 -5.93 9.56
CA ARG A 269 -17.97 -4.80 10.05
C ARG A 269 -17.40 -3.47 9.55
N ALA A 270 -16.09 -3.24 9.67
CA ALA A 270 -15.46 -2.01 9.20
C ALA A 270 -15.67 -1.79 7.70
N MET A 271 -15.48 -2.83 6.90
CA MET A 271 -15.68 -2.75 5.45
C MET A 271 -17.15 -2.57 5.06
N SER A 272 -18.08 -3.13 5.83
CA SER A 272 -19.52 -2.97 5.58
C SER A 272 -20.00 -1.59 6.02
N THR A 273 -19.83 -1.25 7.29
CA THR A 273 -20.41 -0.06 7.91
C THR A 273 -19.60 1.20 7.62
N ASP A 274 -18.28 1.15 7.79
CA ASP A 274 -17.43 2.34 7.71
C ASP A 274 -16.96 2.64 6.29
N PHE A 275 -17.06 1.67 5.38
CA PHE A 275 -16.74 1.84 3.95
C PHE A 275 -17.96 1.73 3.03
N ILE A 276 -18.58 0.56 2.84
CA ILE A 276 -19.68 0.38 1.87
C ILE A 276 -20.89 1.28 2.19
N ASP A 277 -21.34 1.28 3.44
CA ASP A 277 -22.50 2.02 3.94
C ASP A 277 -22.14 3.39 4.53
N SER A 278 -20.88 3.80 4.35
CA SER A 278 -20.37 5.06 4.90
C SER A 278 -21.23 6.23 4.42
N LYS A 279 -21.65 7.08 5.37
CA LYS A 279 -22.30 8.36 5.05
C LYS A 279 -21.44 9.23 4.13
N PHE A 280 -20.11 9.08 4.22
CA PHE A 280 -19.17 9.78 3.38
C PHE A 280 -19.13 9.25 1.96
N LEU A 281 -19.72 8.10 1.62
CA LEU A 281 -19.78 7.56 0.26
C LEU A 281 -21.23 7.46 -0.27
N HIS A 282 -22.17 8.15 0.39
CA HIS A 282 -23.56 8.20 -0.01
C HIS A 282 -23.72 8.74 -1.45
N GLY A 283 -24.66 8.18 -2.20
CA GLY A 283 -24.93 8.56 -3.59
C GLY A 283 -23.98 7.95 -4.64
N LEU A 284 -22.90 7.28 -4.22
CA LEU A 284 -22.01 6.57 -5.15
C LEU A 284 -22.59 5.19 -5.50
N GLU A 285 -22.69 4.89 -6.80
CA GLU A 285 -23.18 3.59 -7.28
C GLU A 285 -22.27 2.42 -6.89
N GLN A 286 -20.95 2.64 -6.88
CA GLN A 286 -19.95 1.63 -6.56
C GLN A 286 -18.89 2.19 -5.61
N LYS A 287 -18.70 1.54 -4.47
CA LYS A 287 -17.68 1.88 -3.48
C LYS A 287 -16.51 0.92 -3.61
N LEU A 288 -15.48 1.34 -4.34
CA LEU A 288 -14.33 0.50 -4.70
C LEU A 288 -13.15 0.74 -3.77
N GLY A 289 -12.76 -0.28 -3.00
CA GLY A 289 -11.64 -0.26 -2.07
C GLY A 289 -11.20 -1.66 -1.66
N GLY A 290 -10.01 -1.76 -1.12
CA GLY A 290 -9.45 -2.97 -0.55
C GLY A 290 -8.33 -2.66 0.42
N VAL A 291 -8.07 -3.59 1.32
CA VAL A 291 -7.14 -3.46 2.43
C VAL A 291 -6.50 -4.81 2.72
N ILE A 292 -5.19 -4.81 2.96
CA ILE A 292 -4.52 -5.87 3.73
C ILE A 292 -4.32 -5.39 5.15
N ALA A 293 -4.41 -6.29 6.11
CA ALA A 293 -4.26 -5.99 7.52
C ALA A 293 -3.49 -7.11 8.24
N VAL A 294 -2.60 -6.75 9.15
CA VAL A 294 -1.90 -7.66 10.05
C VAL A 294 -2.21 -7.23 11.48
N ARG A 295 -2.56 -8.20 12.32
CA ARG A 295 -2.64 -8.06 13.78
C ARG A 295 -1.75 -9.13 14.39
N TYR A 296 -0.86 -8.77 15.31
CA TYR A 296 0.09 -9.70 15.91
C TYR A 296 0.21 -9.47 17.41
N SER A 297 0.22 -10.56 18.18
CA SER A 297 0.52 -10.56 19.61
C SER A 297 1.91 -11.13 19.84
N PRO A 298 2.90 -10.31 20.25
CA PRO A 298 4.22 -10.80 20.64
C PRO A 298 4.16 -11.73 21.85
N GLN A 299 3.19 -11.51 22.73
CA GLN A 299 2.98 -12.33 23.94
C GLN A 299 2.53 -13.75 23.60
N GLU A 300 1.66 -13.89 22.59
CA GLU A 300 1.16 -15.20 22.15
C GLU A 300 2.03 -15.82 21.03
N GLY A 301 2.96 -15.06 20.46
CA GLY A 301 3.76 -15.50 19.34
C GLY A 301 2.98 -15.71 18.04
N SER A 302 1.73 -15.24 17.98
CA SER A 302 0.79 -15.52 16.90
C SER A 302 0.04 -14.29 16.42
N GLY A 303 -0.48 -14.35 15.21
CA GLY A 303 -1.21 -13.23 14.60
C GLY A 303 -2.11 -13.65 13.45
N ASP A 304 -2.86 -12.67 12.97
CA ASP A 304 -3.80 -12.78 11.87
C ASP A 304 -3.35 -11.90 10.71
N PHE A 305 -3.28 -12.49 9.53
CA PHE A 305 -3.18 -11.76 8.27
C PHE A 305 -4.52 -11.82 7.56
N LEU A 306 -5.14 -10.66 7.37
CA LEU A 306 -6.46 -10.52 6.82
C LEU A 306 -6.42 -9.65 5.56
N TRP A 307 -7.37 -9.88 4.66
CA TRP A 307 -7.59 -8.99 3.54
C TRP A 307 -9.08 -8.87 3.22
N SER A 308 -9.45 -7.71 2.70
CA SER A 308 -10.81 -7.44 2.27
C SER A 308 -10.83 -6.52 1.05
N HIS A 309 -11.79 -6.71 0.17
CA HIS A 309 -12.05 -5.76 -0.91
C HIS A 309 -13.48 -5.80 -1.42
N SER A 310 -13.90 -4.69 -2.00
CA SER A 310 -15.17 -4.54 -2.73
C SER A 310 -14.99 -4.45 -4.25
N THR A 311 -13.77 -4.64 -4.73
CA THR A 311 -13.41 -4.64 -6.15
C THR A 311 -13.58 -6.02 -6.79
N ASN A 312 -13.42 -6.14 -8.12
CA ASN A 312 -13.50 -7.45 -8.80
C ASN A 312 -12.46 -8.45 -8.27
N SER A 313 -11.27 -7.96 -7.93
CA SER A 313 -10.17 -8.82 -7.50
C SER A 313 -9.11 -8.03 -6.76
N MET A 314 -8.45 -8.69 -5.81
CA MET A 314 -7.25 -8.20 -5.16
C MET A 314 -6.19 -9.29 -5.16
N ILE A 315 -4.97 -8.95 -5.56
CA ILE A 315 -3.85 -9.90 -5.53
C ILE A 315 -2.95 -9.56 -4.36
N ILE A 316 -2.69 -10.58 -3.54
CA ILE A 316 -1.87 -10.48 -2.34
C ILE A 316 -0.72 -11.49 -2.41
N GLY A 317 0.34 -11.23 -1.66
CA GLY A 317 1.33 -12.23 -1.30
C GLY A 317 1.71 -12.08 0.15
N TYR A 318 2.18 -13.17 0.75
CA TYR A 318 2.62 -13.16 2.13
C TYR A 318 3.66 -14.26 2.37
N MET A 319 4.44 -14.09 3.42
CA MET A 319 5.52 -14.99 3.78
C MET A 319 5.80 -14.90 5.27
N ASN A 320 5.87 -16.05 5.92
CA ASN A 320 6.58 -16.19 7.17
C ASN A 320 8.07 -16.41 6.86
N THR A 321 8.98 -15.71 7.53
CA THR A 321 10.43 -15.85 7.30
C THR A 321 10.95 -17.27 7.52
N CYS A 322 10.25 -18.07 8.32
CA CYS A 322 10.57 -19.47 8.62
C CYS A 322 10.09 -20.44 7.53
N GLU A 323 9.22 -19.99 6.63
CA GLU A 323 8.76 -20.79 5.49
C GLU A 323 9.77 -20.72 4.33
N ARG A 324 9.80 -21.80 3.52
CA ARG A 324 10.74 -21.91 2.39
C ARG A 324 10.38 -20.98 1.22
N ALA A 325 9.10 -20.68 1.06
CA ALA A 325 8.62 -19.91 -0.07
C ALA A 325 7.39 -19.05 0.29
N PRO A 326 7.29 -17.84 -0.27
CA PRO A 326 6.11 -17.01 -0.14
C PRO A 326 4.90 -17.63 -0.86
N LEU A 327 3.72 -17.37 -0.32
CA LEU A 327 2.45 -17.67 -0.96
C LEU A 327 1.89 -16.43 -1.66
N SER A 328 1.05 -16.64 -2.66
CA SER A 328 0.32 -15.55 -3.30
C SER A 328 -1.03 -16.02 -3.82
N TYR A 329 -2.02 -15.17 -3.66
CA TYR A 329 -3.43 -15.48 -3.88
C TYR A 329 -4.10 -14.33 -4.61
N MET A 330 -5.07 -14.65 -5.46
CA MET A 330 -5.97 -13.66 -6.06
C MET A 330 -7.36 -13.87 -5.47
N SER A 331 -7.74 -12.99 -4.57
CA SER A 331 -9.12 -12.91 -4.09
C SER A 331 -10.01 -12.32 -5.17
N VAL A 332 -11.23 -12.82 -5.30
CA VAL A 332 -12.17 -12.46 -6.35
C VAL A 332 -13.56 -12.25 -5.78
N LEU A 333 -14.27 -11.25 -6.29
CA LEU A 333 -15.67 -10.98 -5.96
C LEU A 333 -16.54 -11.12 -7.22
N PRO A 334 -17.72 -11.76 -7.15
CA PRO A 334 -18.64 -11.85 -8.28
C PRO A 334 -19.00 -10.46 -8.83
N SER A 335 -19.03 -10.33 -10.16
CA SER A 335 -19.18 -9.02 -10.84
C SER A 335 -20.44 -8.24 -10.44
N HIS A 336 -21.52 -8.92 -10.04
CA HIS A 336 -22.78 -8.29 -9.61
C HIS A 336 -22.72 -7.68 -8.20
N GLU A 337 -21.72 -8.05 -7.40
CA GLU A 337 -21.52 -7.59 -6.02
C GLU A 337 -20.48 -6.47 -5.89
N VAL A 338 -19.72 -6.21 -6.96
CA VAL A 338 -18.64 -5.21 -7.00
C VAL A 338 -19.16 -3.82 -6.62
N GLY A 339 -18.53 -3.25 -5.59
CA GLY A 339 -18.85 -1.95 -5.02
C GLY A 339 -20.07 -1.91 -4.11
N LYS A 340 -20.69 -3.08 -3.82
CA LYS A 340 -21.89 -3.23 -2.97
C LYS A 340 -21.66 -4.15 -1.78
N LYS A 341 -20.73 -5.10 -1.90
CA LYS A 341 -20.29 -5.97 -0.81
C LYS A 341 -18.77 -5.95 -0.72
N ALA A 342 -18.24 -6.45 0.40
CA ALA A 342 -16.82 -6.69 0.56
C ALA A 342 -16.60 -8.17 0.88
N VAL A 343 -15.63 -8.80 0.21
CA VAL A 343 -15.11 -10.12 0.62
C VAL A 343 -14.19 -9.93 1.81
N VAL A 344 -14.16 -10.89 2.74
CA VAL A 344 -13.19 -10.91 3.85
C VAL A 344 -12.64 -12.32 3.97
N GLU A 345 -11.32 -12.42 3.96
CA GLU A 345 -10.59 -13.69 4.09
C GLU A 345 -9.35 -13.43 4.94
N GLY A 346 -8.73 -14.50 5.43
CA GLY A 346 -7.54 -14.37 6.26
C GLY A 346 -6.89 -15.71 6.58
N VAL A 347 -5.69 -15.63 7.13
CA VAL A 347 -4.91 -16.77 7.64
C VAL A 347 -4.27 -16.38 8.97
N CYS A 348 -4.21 -17.33 9.90
CA CYS A 348 -3.41 -17.18 11.12
C CYS A 348 -1.96 -17.57 10.84
N PHE A 349 -1.02 -16.96 11.54
CA PHE A 349 0.40 -17.29 11.49
C PHE A 349 1.03 -17.32 12.88
N LYS A 350 2.19 -17.98 13.01
CA LYS A 350 3.00 -18.02 14.23
C LYS A 350 4.44 -17.64 13.94
N LEU A 351 5.03 -16.78 14.76
CA LEU A 351 6.44 -16.35 14.67
C LEU A 351 7.31 -16.90 15.79
N THR A 352 6.72 -17.32 16.91
CA THR A 352 7.43 -18.03 17.96
C THR A 352 6.64 -19.27 18.36
N GLU A 353 7.31 -20.36 18.69
CA GLU A 353 6.63 -21.44 19.41
C GLU A 353 6.35 -20.94 20.83
N PRO A 354 5.17 -21.21 21.42
CA PRO A 354 4.99 -20.97 22.84
C PRO A 354 6.08 -21.74 23.58
N ASP A 355 6.74 -21.08 24.54
CA ASP A 355 7.71 -21.73 25.41
C ASP A 355 7.13 -23.07 25.85
N LYS A 356 7.86 -24.16 25.58
CA LYS A 356 7.55 -25.46 26.17
C LYS A 356 7.81 -25.31 27.66
N VAL A 357 6.80 -24.86 28.40
CA VAL A 357 6.78 -24.86 29.86
C VAL A 357 6.87 -26.29 30.36
#